data_AF-A0A963LYK6-F1
#
_entry.id   AF-A0A963LYK6-F1
#
_cell.length_a   1.000
_cell.length_b   1.000
_cell.length_c   1.000
_cell.angle_alpha   90.00
_cell.angle_beta   90.00
_cell.angle_gamma   90.00
#
_symmetry.space_group_name_H-M   'P 1'
#
loop_
_entity.id
_entity.type
_entity.pdbx_description
1 polymer ?
#
loop_
_entity_poly.entity_id
_entity_poly.type
_entity_poly.pdbx_seq_one_letter_code
_entity_poly.pdbx_strand_id
1 'polypeptide(L)'
;GERGLGFLGAQLYGLQALLVEDTSSLASTLGQGEALLADGALSHTHFVFYDFAIQACISAGRWDEALRYCTALDSYTVAEPFPWADFIVARGRALVQHGQGDRSAALLSELRRLDRLAADRQLNYYRAAIDEALALRDGMAG
;
A
#
# COMPACT_ATOMS: atom_id res chain seq x y z
N GLY A 1 -25.67 -11.76 -12.50
CA GLY A 1 -26.63 -10.74 -12.03
C GLY A 1 -26.11 -10.14 -10.76
N GLU A 2 -25.85 -8.83 -10.77
CA GLU A 2 -25.67 -7.82 -9.70
C GLU A 2 -24.83 -8.14 -8.43
N ARG A 3 -24.74 -9.39 -7.97
CA ARG A 3 -23.86 -9.82 -6.85
C ARG A 3 -22.41 -10.12 -7.26
N GLY A 4 -22.13 -10.25 -8.56
CA GLY A 4 -20.77 -10.49 -9.07
C GLY A 4 -19.90 -9.22 -9.17
N LEU A 5 -20.53 -8.05 -9.35
CA LEU A 5 -19.84 -6.76 -9.46
C LEU A 5 -19.43 -6.20 -8.10
N GLY A 6 -20.25 -6.41 -7.06
CA GLY A 6 -19.87 -6.06 -5.67
C GLY A 6 -18.79 -6.96 -5.07
N PHE A 7 -18.68 -8.21 -5.52
CA PHE A 7 -17.71 -9.19 -5.01
C PHE A 7 -16.26 -8.90 -5.47
N LEU A 8 -16.10 -8.29 -6.65
CA LEU A 8 -14.79 -7.98 -7.25
C LEU A 8 -14.53 -6.48 -7.43
N GLY A 9 -15.52 -5.60 -7.23
CA GLY A 9 -15.44 -4.18 -7.60
C GLY A 9 -14.28 -3.43 -6.96
N ALA A 10 -14.18 -3.39 -5.63
CA ALA A 10 -13.11 -2.65 -4.96
C ALA A 10 -11.71 -3.28 -5.18
N GLN A 11 -11.64 -4.61 -5.33
CA GLN A 11 -10.40 -5.32 -5.66
C GLN A 11 -9.95 -5.00 -7.09
N LEU A 12 -10.89 -4.92 -8.03
CA LEU A 12 -10.67 -4.55 -9.42
C LEU A 12 -10.23 -3.08 -9.52
N TYR A 13 -10.78 -2.18 -8.71
CA TYR A 13 -10.33 -0.79 -8.64
C TYR A 13 -8.93 -0.65 -8.04
N GLY A 14 -8.59 -1.44 -7.01
CA GLY A 14 -7.22 -1.53 -6.50
C GLY A 14 -6.23 -2.03 -7.54
N LEU A 15 -6.59 -3.07 -8.29
CA LEU A 15 -5.77 -3.59 -9.39
C LEU A 15 -5.69 -2.61 -10.58
N GLN A 16 -6.77 -1.91 -10.92
CA GLN A 16 -6.76 -0.86 -11.94
C GLN A 16 -5.88 0.32 -11.53
N ALA A 17 -5.91 0.72 -10.26
CA ALA A 17 -5.04 1.77 -9.74
C ALA A 17 -3.55 1.43 -9.86
N LEU A 18 -3.19 0.14 -9.81
CA LEU A 18 -1.83 -0.33 -10.07
C LEU A 18 -1.42 -0.31 -11.56
N LEU A 19 -2.38 -0.26 -12.48
CA LEU A 19 -2.17 -0.33 -13.93
C LEU A 19 -2.37 1.00 -14.65
N VAL A 20 -2.88 2.02 -13.95
CA VAL A 20 -3.14 3.35 -14.50
C VAL A 20 -1.86 4.19 -14.49
N GLU A 21 -1.41 4.60 -15.68
CA GLU A 21 -0.23 5.47 -15.86
C GLU A 21 -0.55 6.98 -15.64
N ASP A 22 -1.85 7.35 -15.65
CA ASP A 22 -2.32 8.73 -15.48
C ASP A 22 -2.76 9.05 -14.04
N THR A 23 -2.09 10.02 -13.40
CA THR A 23 -2.32 10.42 -12.01
C THR A 23 -3.72 10.98 -11.76
N SER A 24 -4.37 11.60 -12.77
CA SER A 24 -5.72 12.15 -12.61
C SER A 24 -6.80 11.06 -12.51
N SER A 25 -6.56 9.96 -13.23
CA SER A 25 -7.40 8.76 -13.20
C SER A 25 -7.27 7.99 -11.89
N LEU A 26 -6.12 8.07 -11.21
CA LEU A 26 -5.88 7.39 -9.92
C LEU A 26 -6.83 7.86 -8.81
N ALA A 27 -6.92 9.17 -8.57
CA ALA A 27 -7.73 9.72 -7.48
C ALA A 27 -9.23 9.40 -7.65
N SER A 28 -9.74 9.51 -8.88
CA SER A 28 -11.13 9.14 -9.21
C SER A 28 -11.40 7.65 -8.97
N THR A 29 -10.48 6.79 -9.40
CA THR A 29 -10.56 5.33 -9.23
C THR A 29 -10.58 4.94 -7.75
N LEU A 30 -9.70 5.55 -6.94
CA LEU A 30 -9.65 5.32 -5.50
C LEU A 30 -10.91 5.80 -4.78
N GLY A 31 -11.43 6.98 -5.16
CA GLY A 31 -12.68 7.50 -4.60
C GLY A 31 -13.90 6.61 -4.90
N GLN A 32 -13.97 6.00 -6.08
CA GLN A 32 -15.02 5.02 -6.40
C GLN A 32 -14.93 3.77 -5.53
N GLY A 33 -13.72 3.26 -5.29
CA GLY A 33 -13.50 2.13 -4.39
C GLY A 33 -13.91 2.43 -2.94
N GLU A 34 -13.60 3.63 -2.44
CA GLU A 34 -14.02 4.07 -1.10
C GLU A 34 -15.54 4.16 -0.95
N ALA A 35 -16.23 4.68 -1.98
CA ALA A 35 -17.69 4.75 -1.98
C ALA A 35 -18.34 3.36 -1.88
N LEU A 36 -17.75 2.35 -2.54
CA LEU A 36 -18.21 0.96 -2.45
C LEU A 36 -17.96 0.32 -1.08
N LEU A 37 -16.88 0.70 -0.38
CA LEU A 37 -16.65 0.23 0.99
C LEU A 37 -17.69 0.79 1.96
N ALA A 38 -18.05 2.06 1.81
CA ALA A 38 -19.04 2.74 2.65
C ALA A 38 -20.45 2.14 2.56
N ASP A 39 -20.79 1.47 1.46
CA ASP A 39 -22.11 0.86 1.21
C ASP A 39 -22.26 -0.56 1.81
N GLY A 40 -21.33 -0.99 2.67
CA GLY A 40 -21.43 -2.25 3.41
C GLY A 40 -20.75 -3.45 2.76
N ALA A 41 -19.58 -3.24 2.13
CA ALA A 41 -18.78 -4.31 1.57
C ALA A 41 -18.32 -5.34 2.65
N LEU A 42 -18.09 -6.59 2.22
CA LEU A 42 -17.59 -7.65 3.09
C LEU A 42 -16.19 -7.33 3.64
N SER A 43 -15.83 -7.95 4.77
CA SER A 43 -14.61 -7.60 5.51
C SER A 43 -13.30 -7.81 4.72
N HIS A 44 -13.23 -8.86 3.90
CA HIS A 44 -12.08 -9.15 3.04
C HIS A 44 -11.90 -8.13 1.92
N THR A 45 -12.98 -7.44 1.51
CA THR A 45 -12.95 -6.40 0.47
C THR A 45 -12.20 -5.16 0.95
N HIS A 46 -12.28 -4.85 2.25
CA HIS A 46 -11.59 -3.71 2.85
C HIS A 46 -10.07 -3.89 2.85
N PHE A 47 -9.57 -5.05 3.28
CA PHE A 47 -8.13 -5.33 3.29
C PHE A 47 -7.53 -5.22 1.88
N VAL A 48 -8.13 -5.92 0.91
CA VAL A 48 -7.59 -5.95 -0.46
C VAL A 48 -7.62 -4.55 -1.10
N PHE A 49 -8.68 -3.78 -0.85
CA PHE A 49 -8.74 -2.39 -1.32
C PHE A 49 -7.61 -1.56 -0.72
N TYR A 50 -7.43 -1.57 0.61
CA TYR A 50 -6.42 -0.74 1.24
C TYR A 50 -5.00 -1.15 0.86
N ASP A 51 -4.71 -2.45 0.72
CA ASP A 51 -3.42 -2.91 0.23
C ASP A 51 -3.11 -2.31 -1.15
N PHE A 52 -4.01 -2.48 -2.11
CA PHE A 52 -3.81 -1.93 -3.44
C PHE A 52 -3.76 -0.41 -3.48
N ALA A 53 -4.59 0.28 -2.70
CA ALA A 53 -4.59 1.73 -2.61
C ALA A 53 -3.25 2.27 -2.08
N ILE A 54 -2.70 1.64 -1.03
CA ILE A 54 -1.37 1.98 -0.50
C ILE A 54 -0.31 1.82 -1.58
N GLN A 55 -0.33 0.71 -2.30
CA GLN A 55 0.66 0.43 -3.33
C GLN A 55 0.58 1.40 -4.52
N ALA A 56 -0.63 1.68 -5.01
CA ALA A 56 -0.83 2.64 -6.10
C ALA A 56 -0.39 4.06 -5.69
N CYS A 57 -0.72 4.51 -4.48
CA CYS A 57 -0.27 5.80 -3.98
C CYS A 57 1.26 5.87 -3.83
N ILE A 58 1.91 4.80 -3.39
CA ILE A 58 3.38 4.74 -3.29
C ILE A 58 4.02 4.85 -4.68
N SER A 59 3.56 4.05 -5.64
CA SER A 59 4.08 4.07 -7.01
C SER A 59 3.88 5.43 -7.69
N ALA A 60 2.80 6.13 -7.38
CA ALA A 60 2.50 7.45 -7.92
C ALA A 60 3.11 8.63 -7.13
N GLY A 61 3.90 8.36 -6.08
CA GLY A 61 4.48 9.42 -5.24
C GLY A 61 3.46 10.22 -4.40
N ARG A 62 2.27 9.66 -4.18
CA ARG A 62 1.14 10.28 -3.48
C ARG A 62 1.23 9.97 -1.98
N TRP A 63 2.27 10.50 -1.34
CA TRP A 63 2.68 10.12 0.02
C TRP A 63 1.62 10.36 1.09
N ASP A 64 0.93 11.49 1.06
CA ASP A 64 -0.12 11.81 2.04
C ASP A 64 -1.32 10.85 1.93
N GLU A 65 -1.67 10.44 0.72
CA GLU A 65 -2.75 9.47 0.49
C GLU A 65 -2.35 8.07 0.91
N ALA A 66 -1.11 7.65 0.59
CA ALA A 66 -0.56 6.39 1.09
C ALA A 66 -0.61 6.32 2.62
N LEU A 67 -0.24 7.40 3.31
CA LEU A 67 -0.28 7.47 4.77
C LEU A 67 -1.72 7.43 5.32
N ARG A 68 -2.66 8.09 4.63
CA ARG A 68 -4.09 8.03 4.97
C ARG A 68 -4.61 6.60 4.86
N TYR A 69 -4.29 5.88 3.79
CA TYR A 69 -4.71 4.48 3.63
C TYR A 69 -4.03 3.53 4.61
N CYS A 70 -2.76 3.76 4.95
CA CYS A 70 -2.09 3.02 6.03
C CYS A 70 -2.87 3.18 7.34
N THR A 71 -3.28 4.42 7.67
CA THR A 71 -4.04 4.71 8.89
C THR A 71 -5.44 4.10 8.86
N ALA A 72 -6.09 4.07 7.70
CA ALA A 72 -7.40 3.45 7.52
C ALA A 72 -7.35 1.93 7.70
N LEU A 73 -6.35 1.25 7.11
CA LEU A 73 -6.14 -0.19 7.27
C LEU A 73 -5.82 -0.57 8.72
N ASP A 74 -4.92 0.18 9.35
CA ASP A 74 -4.54 0.04 10.75
C ASP A 74 -5.78 0.14 11.66
N SER A 75 -6.58 1.21 11.49
CA SER A 75 -7.83 1.42 12.23
C SER A 75 -8.85 0.31 12.00
N TYR A 76 -8.97 -0.17 10.76
CA TYR A 76 -9.89 -1.23 10.39
C TYR A 76 -9.54 -2.58 11.04
N THR A 77 -8.26 -2.84 11.27
CA THR A 77 -7.76 -4.12 11.80
C THR A 77 -7.55 -4.14 13.31
N VAL A 78 -7.79 -3.02 14.02
CA VAL A 78 -7.67 -2.93 15.50
C VAL A 78 -8.44 -4.05 16.23
N ALA A 79 -9.64 -4.38 15.76
CA ALA A 79 -10.49 -5.39 16.40
C ALA A 79 -10.01 -6.83 16.14
N GLU A 80 -9.39 -7.07 14.99
CA GLU A 80 -8.86 -8.37 14.58
C GLU A 80 -7.53 -8.18 13.82
N PRO A 81 -6.41 -8.00 14.55
CA PRO A 81 -5.12 -7.79 13.94
C PRO A 81 -4.64 -9.05 13.23
N PHE A 82 -3.98 -8.89 12.09
CA PHE A 82 -3.33 -10.01 11.42
C PHE A 82 -2.01 -9.61 10.75
N PRO A 83 -1.03 -10.54 10.69
CA PRO A 83 0.35 -10.19 10.34
C PRO A 83 0.54 -9.55 8.96
N TRP A 84 -0.33 -9.85 8.00
CA TRP A 84 -0.24 -9.26 6.67
C TRP A 84 -0.64 -7.78 6.70
N ALA A 85 -1.75 -7.40 7.36
CA ALA A 85 -2.10 -5.98 7.52
C ALA A 85 -1.00 -5.18 8.21
N ASP A 86 -0.43 -5.72 9.30
CA ASP A 86 0.69 -5.08 10.02
C ASP A 86 1.89 -4.85 9.10
N PHE A 87 2.24 -5.84 8.27
CA PHE A 87 3.32 -5.73 7.31
C PHE A 87 3.05 -4.63 6.26
N ILE A 88 1.84 -4.57 5.70
CA ILE A 88 1.47 -3.57 4.68
C ILE A 88 1.50 -2.17 5.25
N VAL A 89 0.96 -1.97 6.46
CA VAL A 89 0.98 -0.67 7.15
C VAL A 89 2.42 -0.25 7.46
N ALA A 90 3.24 -1.14 8.03
CA ALA A 90 4.64 -0.83 8.35
C ALA A 90 5.46 -0.48 7.09
N ARG A 91 5.31 -1.29 6.03
CA ARG A 91 5.94 -1.04 4.73
C ARG A 91 5.50 0.29 4.13
N GLY A 92 4.21 0.56 4.11
CA GLY A 92 3.68 1.80 3.53
C GLY A 92 4.20 3.04 4.27
N ARG A 93 4.20 3.02 5.60
CA ARG A 93 4.73 4.12 6.41
C ARG A 93 6.24 4.34 6.19
N ALA A 94 7.04 3.27 6.12
CA ALA A 94 8.47 3.38 5.85
C ALA A 94 8.75 3.96 4.45
N LEU A 95 8.02 3.51 3.43
CA LEU A 95 8.18 4.02 2.07
C LEU A 95 7.71 5.47 1.93
N VAL A 96 6.66 5.88 2.66
CA VAL A 96 6.24 7.29 2.75
C VAL A 96 7.35 8.16 3.35
N GLN A 97 7.94 7.75 4.48
CA GLN A 97 9.04 8.50 5.11
C GLN A 97 10.23 8.63 4.14
N HIS A 98 10.59 7.54 3.45
CA HIS A 98 11.63 7.57 2.44
C HIS A 98 11.28 8.47 1.25
N GLY A 99 10.05 8.39 0.73
CA GLY A 99 9.55 9.23 -0.37
C GLY A 99 9.55 10.74 -0.03
N GLN A 100 9.39 11.07 1.26
CA GLN A 100 9.47 12.44 1.78
C GLN A 100 10.90 12.91 2.10
N GLY A 101 11.91 12.07 1.84
CA GLY A 101 13.32 12.45 1.95
C GLY A 101 14.02 11.98 3.22
N ASP A 102 13.36 11.26 4.13
CA ASP A 102 14.06 10.69 5.29
C ASP A 102 15.05 9.61 4.82
N ARG A 103 16.29 9.71 5.31
CA ARG A 103 17.40 8.77 5.05
C ARG A 103 18.06 8.34 6.36
N SER A 104 17.37 8.47 7.48
CA SER A 104 17.87 8.12 8.81
C SER A 104 18.28 6.65 8.87
N ALA A 105 19.30 6.35 9.69
CA ALA A 105 19.74 4.98 9.89
C ALA A 105 18.63 4.09 10.45
N ALA A 106 17.73 4.66 11.25
CA ALA A 106 16.55 3.96 11.80
C ALA A 106 15.60 3.52 10.68
N LEU A 107 15.22 4.44 9.78
CA LEU A 107 14.36 4.12 8.64
C LEU A 107 14.99 3.05 7.72
N LEU A 108 16.28 3.20 7.39
CA LEU A 108 16.97 2.25 6.53
C LEU A 108 17.08 0.85 7.17
N SER A 109 17.26 0.79 8.49
CA SER A 109 17.23 -0.47 9.24
C SER A 109 15.84 -1.12 9.17
N GLU A 110 14.79 -0.32 9.28
CA GLU A 110 13.40 -0.79 9.17
C GLU A 110 13.07 -1.31 7.77
N LEU A 111 13.46 -0.59 6.72
CA LEU A 111 13.30 -1.05 5.33
C LEU A 111 14.01 -2.40 5.09
N ARG A 112 15.23 -2.59 5.61
CA ARG A 112 15.93 -3.90 5.53
C ARG A 112 15.27 -4.99 6.36
N ARG A 113 14.66 -4.65 7.50
CA ARG A 113 13.89 -5.62 8.30
C ARG A 113 12.65 -6.09 7.53
N LEU A 114 11.95 -5.16 6.90
CA LEU A 114 10.77 -5.42 6.08
C LEU A 114 11.10 -6.21 4.81
N ASP A 115 12.22 -5.93 4.13
CA ASP A 115 12.68 -6.71 2.98
C ASP A 115 12.94 -8.18 3.37
N ARG A 116 13.67 -8.42 4.45
CA ARG A 116 13.91 -9.78 4.95
C ARG A 116 12.63 -10.50 5.31
N LEU A 117 11.71 -9.82 6.00
CA LEU A 117 10.40 -10.39 6.32
C LEU A 117 9.61 -10.76 5.06
N ALA A 118 9.63 -9.92 4.04
CA ALA A 118 8.98 -10.21 2.76
C ALA A 118 9.63 -11.39 2.04
N ALA A 119 10.97 -11.47 2.04
CA ALA A 119 11.72 -12.58 1.46
C ALA A 119 11.40 -13.92 2.14
N ASP A 120 11.42 -13.96 3.47
CA ASP A 120 11.14 -15.17 4.27
C ASP A 120 9.72 -15.70 4.04
N ARG A 121 8.79 -14.81 3.68
CA ARG A 121 7.37 -15.13 3.41
C ARG A 121 7.05 -15.24 1.92
N GLN A 122 8.05 -15.16 1.05
CA GLN A 122 7.90 -15.20 -0.42
C GLN A 122 6.97 -14.12 -1.00
N LEU A 123 6.88 -12.98 -0.32
CA LEU A 123 6.08 -11.81 -0.68
C LEU A 123 6.83 -10.90 -1.68
N ASN A 124 7.33 -11.49 -2.77
CA ASN A 124 8.29 -10.86 -3.69
C ASN A 124 7.79 -9.56 -4.33
N TYR A 125 6.48 -9.46 -4.61
CA TYR A 125 5.88 -8.27 -5.18
C TYR A 125 6.13 -7.00 -4.33
N TYR A 126 6.09 -7.14 -3.01
CA TYR A 126 6.24 -6.01 -2.09
C TYR A 126 7.69 -5.54 -1.93
N ARG A 127 8.67 -6.31 -2.43
CA ARG A 127 10.10 -6.01 -2.25
C ARG A 127 10.60 -4.92 -3.19
N ALA A 128 10.05 -4.82 -4.40
CA ALA A 128 10.55 -3.91 -5.44
C ALA A 128 10.73 -2.46 -4.98
N ALA A 129 9.71 -1.86 -4.36
CA ALA A 129 9.80 -0.48 -3.87
C ALA A 129 10.76 -0.31 -2.68
N ILE A 130 10.97 -1.37 -1.89
CA ILE A 130 11.95 -1.37 -0.78
C ILE A 130 13.37 -1.43 -1.36
N ASP A 131 13.58 -2.30 -2.35
CA ASP A 131 14.87 -2.44 -3.03
C ASP A 131 15.27 -1.13 -3.71
N GLU A 132 14.34 -0.47 -4.41
CA GLU A 132 14.56 0.84 -5.02
C GLU A 132 14.92 1.91 -3.97
N ALA A 133 14.20 1.96 -2.85
CA ALA A 133 14.49 2.87 -1.75
C ALA A 133 15.91 2.65 -1.18
N LEU A 134 16.32 1.40 -1.00
CA LEU A 134 17.66 1.07 -0.49
C LEU A 134 18.77 1.38 -1.51
N ALA A 135 18.53 1.16 -2.81
CA ALA A 135 19.49 1.43 -3.87
C ALA A 135 19.79 2.94 -4.04
N LEU A 136 18.79 3.81 -3.87
CA LEU A 136 18.94 5.27 -3.98
C LEU A 136 19.92 5.86 -2.96
N ARG A 137 20.13 5.20 -1.82
CA ARG A 137 21.16 5.61 -0.85
C ARG A 137 22.56 5.28 -1.32
N ASP A 138 22.74 4.08 -1.86
CA ASP A 138 24.07 3.57 -2.20
C ASP A 138 24.67 4.31 -3.41
N GLY A 139 23.83 4.95 -4.24
CA GLY A 139 24.25 5.85 -5.32
C GLY A 139 24.65 7.28 -4.89
N MET A 140 24.33 7.73 -3.66
CA MET A 140 24.73 9.06 -3.16
C MET A 140 25.98 9.03 -2.25
N ALA A 141 26.57 7.84 -2.08
CA ALA A 141 27.81 7.64 -1.31
C ALA A 141 29.06 7.44 -2.21
N GLY A 142 28.94 7.72 -3.51
CA GLY A 142 30.01 7.64 -4.51
C GLY A 142 30.50 9.00 -4.97
#